data_AF-A0A934LT84-F1
#
_entry.id   AF-A0A934LT84-F1
#
_cell.length_a   1.000
_cell.length_b   1.000
_cell.length_c   1.000
_cell.angle_alpha   90.00
_cell.angle_beta   90.00
_cell.angle_gamma   90.00
#
_symmetry.space_group_name_H-M   'P 1'
#
loop_
_entity.id
_entity.type
_entity.pdbx_description
1 polymer ?
#
loop_
_entity_poly.entity_id
_entity_poly.type
_entity_poly.pdbx_seq_one_letter_code
_entity_poly.pdbx_strand_id
1 'polypeptide(L)'
;MSILDELSSRAGDRTEASNRDVAALCVENPVLLAEIARGLVHKDVALVGDAVEVFTLVAEQHPEQVISYAEQITPLLAHKTTRVRWEAAHTLALIAAQSPQTIATRLEPLAAIIRTDKSVIVRD
;
A
#
# COMPACT_ATOMS: atom_id res chain seq x y z
N MET A 1 14.75 16.87 4.54
CA MET A 1 14.31 15.68 5.28
C MET A 1 13.45 14.86 4.34
N SER A 2 13.52 13.53 4.43
CA SER A 2 12.68 12.64 3.62
C SER A 2 11.38 12.40 4.35
N ILE A 3 10.24 12.41 3.64
CA ILE A 3 8.94 12.04 4.23
C ILE A 3 8.93 10.56 4.71
N LEU A 4 9.84 9.72 4.18
CA LEU A 4 10.01 8.35 4.68
C LEU A 4 10.51 8.30 6.13
N ASP A 5 11.28 9.30 6.58
CA ASP A 5 11.75 9.34 7.96
C ASP A 5 10.64 9.71 8.96
N GLU A 6 9.48 10.16 8.46
CA GLU A 6 8.29 10.50 9.26
C GLU A 6 7.33 9.31 9.41
N LEU A 7 7.56 8.20 8.71
CA LEU A 7 6.77 6.97 8.84
C LEU A 7 6.96 6.33 10.22
N SER A 8 5.94 5.64 10.73
CA SER A 8 5.88 5.19 12.12
C SER A 8 7.09 4.36 12.56
N SER A 9 7.58 3.43 11.72
CA SER A 9 8.78 2.63 12.02
C SER A 9 10.07 3.46 12.11
N ARG A 10 10.13 4.61 11.44
CA ARG A 10 11.28 5.53 11.40
C ARG A 10 11.19 6.60 12.49
N ALA A 11 9.97 7.04 12.80
CA ALA A 11 9.65 7.97 13.88
C ALA A 11 9.66 7.31 15.27
N GLY A 12 9.68 5.97 15.35
CA GLY A 12 9.59 5.24 16.62
C GLY A 12 8.17 5.20 17.19
N ASP A 13 7.17 5.47 16.36
CA ASP A 13 5.76 5.43 16.71
C ASP A 13 5.21 4.00 16.57
N ARG A 14 4.52 3.54 17.62
CA ARG A 14 3.95 2.19 17.72
C ARG A 14 2.43 2.16 17.50
N THR A 15 1.82 3.31 17.20
CA THR A 15 0.36 3.51 17.11
C THR A 15 -0.15 3.74 15.69
N GLU A 16 0.76 3.77 14.70
CA GLU A 16 0.48 4.07 13.28
C GLU A 16 -0.04 5.49 13.05
N ALA A 17 -0.03 6.36 14.08
CA ALA A 17 -0.46 7.75 13.97
C ALA A 17 0.39 8.53 12.94
N SER A 18 1.70 8.29 12.91
CA SER A 18 2.61 8.95 11.98
C SER A 18 2.31 8.57 10.52
N ASN A 19 1.92 7.32 10.26
CA ASN A 19 1.48 6.91 8.92
C ASN A 19 0.20 7.63 8.49
N ARG A 20 -0.76 7.86 9.41
CA ARG A 20 -1.97 8.65 9.14
C ARG A 20 -1.66 10.12 8.85
N ASP A 21 -0.75 10.71 9.61
CA ASP A 21 -0.30 12.08 9.39
C ASP A 21 0.37 12.23 8.01
N VAL A 22 1.27 11.30 7.67
CA VAL A 22 1.91 11.25 6.34
C VAL A 22 0.89 11.03 5.22
N ALA A 23 -0.12 10.18 5.44
CA ALA A 23 -1.20 9.98 4.48
C ALA A 23 -2.01 11.26 4.25
N ALA A 24 -2.34 12.01 5.31
CA ALA A 24 -3.01 13.31 5.20
C ALA A 24 -2.18 14.31 4.39
N LEU A 25 -0.86 14.36 4.62
CA LEU A 25 0.05 15.18 3.80
C LEU A 25 0.05 14.75 2.32
N CYS A 26 0.01 13.45 2.05
CA CYS A 26 -0.06 12.93 0.67
C CYS A 26 -1.39 13.24 -0.01
N VAL A 27 -2.51 13.24 0.73
CA VAL A 27 -3.82 13.67 0.21
C VAL A 27 -3.78 15.14 -0.21
N GLU A 28 -3.19 16.01 0.62
CA GLU A 28 -3.04 17.43 0.31
C GLU A 28 -2.03 17.70 -0.81
N ASN A 29 -0.97 16.89 -0.88
CA ASN A 29 0.09 17.01 -1.89
C ASN A 29 0.47 15.63 -2.48
N PRO A 30 -0.25 15.15 -3.52
CA PRO A 30 -0.04 13.82 -4.09
C PRO A 30 1.34 13.58 -4.70
N VAL A 31 2.13 14.64 -4.94
CA VAL A 31 3.52 14.51 -5.40
C VAL A 31 4.38 13.77 -4.38
N LEU A 32 4.03 13.83 -3.09
CA LEU A 32 4.72 13.14 -2.01
C LEU A 32 4.63 11.61 -2.12
N LEU A 33 3.59 11.08 -2.77
CA LEU A 33 3.45 9.64 -3.02
C LEU A 33 4.62 9.06 -3.83
N ALA A 34 5.27 9.88 -4.66
CA ALA A 34 6.44 9.43 -5.42
C ALA A 34 7.64 9.12 -4.51
N GLU A 35 7.72 9.74 -3.34
CA GLU A 35 8.71 9.41 -2.32
C GLU A 35 8.30 8.19 -1.50
N ILE A 36 7.03 8.12 -1.08
CA ILE A 36 6.46 6.95 -0.38
C ILE A 36 6.64 5.67 -1.22
N ALA A 37 6.44 5.76 -2.54
CA ALA A 37 6.64 4.65 -3.48
C ALA A 37 8.05 4.04 -3.40
N ARG A 38 9.08 4.84 -3.10
CA ARG A 38 10.46 4.34 -2.91
C ARG A 38 10.56 3.41 -1.70
N GLY A 39 9.70 3.60 -0.70
CA GLY A 39 9.59 2.75 0.49
C GLY A 39 9.06 1.34 0.19
N LEU A 40 8.28 1.16 -0.87
CA LEU A 40 7.65 -0.14 -1.23
C LEU A 40 8.68 -1.23 -1.57
N VAL A 41 9.87 -0.84 -2.04
CA VAL A 41 10.95 -1.76 -2.43
C VAL A 41 12.12 -1.75 -1.44
N HIS A 42 11.92 -1.19 -0.24
CA HIS A 42 12.98 -1.07 0.74
C HIS A 42 13.31 -2.42 1.42
N LYS A 43 14.56 -2.57 1.88
CA LYS A 43 15.02 -3.78 2.57
C LYS A 43 14.42 -3.96 3.98
N ASP A 44 14.04 -2.85 4.59
CA ASP A 44 13.40 -2.81 5.91
C ASP A 44 11.93 -3.12 5.76
N VAL A 45 11.53 -4.26 6.30
CA VAL A 45 10.17 -4.79 6.25
C VAL A 45 9.17 -3.88 6.97
N ALA A 46 9.60 -3.21 8.04
CA ALA A 46 8.72 -2.29 8.77
C ALA A 46 8.40 -1.08 7.90
N LEU A 47 9.42 -0.51 7.24
CA LEU A 47 9.26 0.61 6.32
C LEU A 47 8.41 0.26 5.10
N VAL A 48 8.58 -0.94 4.52
CA VAL A 48 7.72 -1.41 3.43
C VAL A 48 6.25 -1.45 3.86
N GLY A 49 5.99 -1.96 5.06
CA GLY A 49 4.64 -2.00 5.64
C GLY A 49 4.04 -0.62 5.82
N ASP A 50 4.81 0.33 6.36
CA ASP A 50 4.33 1.71 6.56
C ASP A 50 4.07 2.40 5.23
N ALA A 51 4.95 2.21 4.25
CA ALA A 51 4.79 2.80 2.93
C ALA A 51 3.51 2.31 2.24
N VAL A 52 3.22 1.00 2.28
CA VAL A 52 1.99 0.48 1.67
C VAL A 52 0.74 0.88 2.44
N GLU A 53 0.81 0.97 3.78
CA GLU A 53 -0.29 1.48 4.61
C GLU A 53 -0.65 2.93 4.26
N VAL A 54 0.34 3.80 4.01
CA VAL A 54 0.07 5.15 3.51
C VAL A 54 -0.72 5.13 2.19
N PHE A 55 -0.38 4.23 1.26
CA PHE A 55 -1.17 4.08 0.03
C PHE A 55 -2.60 3.61 0.30
N THR A 56 -2.80 2.68 1.25
CA THR A 56 -4.15 2.26 1.66
C THR A 56 -4.95 3.45 2.18
N LEU A 57 -4.41 4.19 3.15
CA LEU A 57 -5.06 5.35 3.79
C LEU A 57 -5.37 6.49 2.81
N VAL A 58 -4.50 6.71 1.82
CA VAL A 58 -4.77 7.67 0.74
C VAL A 58 -5.85 7.13 -0.18
N ALA A 59 -5.81 5.85 -0.56
CA ALA A 59 -6.81 5.24 -1.44
C ALA A 59 -8.21 5.17 -0.82
N GLU A 60 -8.32 5.12 0.51
CA GLU A 60 -9.61 5.17 1.23
C GLU A 60 -10.36 6.48 0.98
N GLN A 61 -9.62 7.57 0.76
CA GLN A 61 -10.17 8.93 0.58
C GLN A 61 -10.13 9.37 -0.89
N HIS A 62 -9.05 9.04 -1.58
CA HIS A 62 -8.67 9.53 -2.90
C HIS A 62 -8.03 8.42 -3.76
N PRO A 63 -8.78 7.37 -4.14
CA PRO A 63 -8.25 6.24 -4.90
C PRO A 63 -7.61 6.66 -6.23
N GLU A 64 -8.10 7.73 -6.86
CA GLU A 64 -7.56 8.29 -8.10
C GLU A 64 -6.09 8.71 -8.00
N GLN A 65 -5.63 9.10 -6.81
CA GLN A 65 -4.24 9.51 -6.57
C GLN A 65 -3.27 8.32 -6.55
N VAL A 66 -3.78 7.12 -6.28
CA VAL A 66 -2.99 5.91 -6.06
C VAL A 66 -2.88 5.04 -7.32
N ILE A 67 -3.77 5.20 -8.31
CA ILE A 67 -3.86 4.34 -9.52
C ILE A 67 -2.50 4.16 -10.21
N SER A 68 -1.72 5.23 -10.34
CA SER A 68 -0.42 5.21 -11.02
C SER A 68 0.64 4.33 -10.33
N TYR A 69 0.40 3.94 -9.07
CA TYR A 69 1.28 3.08 -8.28
C TYR A 69 0.84 1.61 -8.24
N ALA A 70 -0.28 1.25 -8.89
CA ALA A 70 -0.81 -0.11 -8.89
C ALA A 70 0.24 -1.16 -9.31
N GLU A 71 1.07 -0.85 -10.31
CA GLU A 71 2.17 -1.71 -10.76
C GLU A 71 3.24 -1.95 -9.69
N GLN A 72 3.53 -0.95 -8.86
CA GLN A 72 4.53 -1.06 -7.78
C GLN A 72 3.97 -1.79 -6.56
N ILE A 73 2.66 -1.69 -6.33
CA ILE A 73 1.96 -2.33 -5.20
C ILE A 73 1.67 -3.80 -5.48
N THR A 74 1.39 -4.16 -6.74
CA THR A 74 1.02 -5.55 -7.14
C THR A 74 2.01 -6.61 -6.62
N PRO A 75 3.34 -6.46 -6.73
CA PRO A 75 4.30 -7.46 -6.23
C PRO A 75 4.22 -7.69 -4.71
N LEU A 76 3.72 -6.72 -3.93
CA LEU A 76 3.61 -6.83 -2.47
C LEU A 76 2.57 -7.86 -2.02
N LEU A 77 1.67 -8.27 -2.92
CA LEU A 77 0.76 -9.39 -2.69
C LEU A 77 1.48 -10.74 -2.45
N ALA A 78 2.75 -10.86 -2.85
CA ALA A 78 3.57 -12.03 -2.59
C ALA A 78 4.55 -11.83 -1.42
N HIS A 79 4.45 -10.72 -0.68
CA HIS A 79 5.41 -10.39 0.36
C HIS A 79 5.37 -11.38 1.53
N LYS A 80 6.52 -11.65 2.14
CA LYS A 80 6.65 -12.64 3.23
C LYS A 80 5.83 -12.28 4.48
N THR A 81 5.58 -11.00 4.73
CA THR A 81 4.80 -10.54 5.88
C THR A 81 3.34 -10.34 5.53
N THR A 82 2.47 -10.84 6.40
CA THR A 82 1.03 -10.79 6.22
C THR A 82 0.48 -9.37 6.24
N ARG A 83 1.03 -8.47 7.08
CA ARG A 83 0.65 -7.04 7.10
C ARG A 83 0.84 -6.38 5.73
N VAL A 84 2.01 -6.56 5.10
CA VAL A 84 2.29 -5.98 3.78
C VAL A 84 1.34 -6.54 2.72
N ARG A 85 1.06 -7.85 2.76
CA ARG A 85 0.10 -8.45 1.82
C ARG A 85 -1.31 -7.90 2.00
N TRP A 86 -1.73 -7.67 3.26
CA TRP A 86 -3.03 -7.07 3.57
C TRP A 86 -3.19 -5.69 2.95
N GLU A 87 -2.27 -4.79 3.27
CA GLU A 87 -2.30 -3.40 2.80
C GLU A 87 -2.26 -3.34 1.28
N ALA A 88 -1.43 -4.19 0.65
CA ALA A 88 -1.36 -4.28 -0.80
C ALA A 88 -2.69 -4.76 -1.42
N ALA A 89 -3.31 -5.78 -0.84
CA ALA A 89 -4.61 -6.27 -1.29
C ALA A 89 -5.70 -5.21 -1.11
N HIS A 90 -5.72 -4.57 0.06
CA HIS A 90 -6.70 -3.54 0.41
C HIS A 90 -6.58 -2.31 -0.50
N THR A 91 -5.35 -1.82 -0.71
CA THR A 91 -5.09 -0.71 -1.64
C THR A 91 -5.57 -1.04 -3.05
N LEU A 92 -5.23 -2.23 -3.57
CA LEU A 92 -5.63 -2.64 -4.92
C LEU A 92 -7.14 -2.79 -5.06
N ALA A 93 -7.83 -3.23 -4.01
CA ALA A 93 -9.29 -3.31 -3.97
C ALA A 93 -9.92 -1.90 -4.02
N LEU A 94 -9.40 -0.95 -3.24
CA LEU A 94 -9.90 0.42 -3.20
C LEU A 94 -9.79 1.14 -4.55
N ILE A 95 -8.71 0.92 -5.30
CA ILE A 95 -8.52 1.55 -6.62
C ILE A 95 -9.18 0.78 -7.78
N ALA A 96 -9.74 -0.40 -7.52
CA ALA A 96 -10.22 -1.30 -8.57
C ALA A 96 -11.36 -0.70 -9.39
N ALA A 97 -12.25 0.04 -8.75
CA ALA A 97 -13.39 0.67 -9.40
C ALA A 97 -12.97 1.80 -10.36
N GLN A 98 -11.84 2.47 -10.09
CA GLN A 98 -11.34 3.59 -10.89
C GLN A 98 -10.41 3.12 -12.02
N SER A 99 -9.85 1.91 -11.93
CA SER A 99 -9.00 1.34 -12.97
C SER A 99 -9.34 -0.13 -13.27
N PRO A 100 -10.57 -0.41 -13.75
CA PRO A 100 -11.02 -1.78 -13.96
C PRO A 100 -10.17 -2.51 -15.01
N GLN A 101 -9.63 -1.82 -16.01
CA GLN A 101 -8.74 -2.44 -17.01
C GLN A 101 -7.42 -2.89 -16.36
N THR A 102 -6.85 -2.08 -15.47
CA THR A 102 -5.62 -2.40 -14.74
C THR A 102 -5.84 -3.59 -13.80
N ILE A 103 -6.97 -3.65 -13.10
CA ILE A 103 -7.27 -4.81 -12.24
C ILE A 103 -7.65 -6.04 -13.05
N ALA A 104 -8.33 -5.89 -14.19
CA ALA A 104 -8.73 -7.01 -15.04
C ALA A 104 -7.53 -7.88 -15.47
N THR A 105 -6.40 -7.26 -15.82
CA THR A 105 -5.17 -8.01 -16.18
C THR A 105 -4.53 -8.75 -15.02
N ARG A 106 -5.01 -8.51 -13.79
CA ARG A 106 -4.48 -9.08 -12.53
C ARG A 106 -5.46 -10.04 -11.85
N LEU A 107 -6.65 -10.26 -12.42
CA LEU A 107 -7.69 -11.10 -11.81
C LEU A 107 -7.23 -12.55 -11.61
N GLU A 108 -6.53 -13.14 -12.57
CA GLU A 108 -5.98 -14.51 -12.46
C GLU A 108 -4.97 -14.62 -11.30
N PRO A 109 -3.91 -13.79 -11.23
CA PRO A 109 -3.02 -13.74 -10.07
C PRO A 109 -3.74 -13.53 -8.73
N LEU A 110 -4.70 -12.59 -8.66
CA LEU A 110 -5.48 -12.31 -7.46
C LEU A 110 -6.33 -13.51 -7.03
N ALA A 111 -6.99 -14.18 -7.97
CA ALA A 111 -7.78 -15.38 -7.71
C ALA A 111 -6.91 -16.54 -7.22
N ALA A 112 -5.68 -16.67 -7.71
CA ALA A 112 -4.72 -17.65 -7.21
C ALA A 112 -4.36 -17.37 -5.73
N ILE A 113 -4.07 -16.11 -5.38
CA ILE A 113 -3.75 -15.70 -4.00
C ILE A 113 -4.88 -16.09 -3.03
N ILE A 114 -6.14 -15.79 -3.35
CA ILE A 114 -7.30 -16.14 -2.51
C ILE A 114 -7.35 -17.64 -2.20
N ARG A 115 -7.02 -18.49 -3.18
CA ARG A 115 -7.06 -19.96 -3.04
C ARG A 115 -5.85 -20.53 -2.31
N THR A 116 -4.67 -19.95 -2.52
CA THR A 116 -3.40 -20.56 -2.07
C THR A 116 -2.81 -19.92 -0.82
N ASP A 117 -3.10 -18.65 -0.54
CA ASP A 117 -2.63 -18.01 0.68
C ASP A 117 -3.38 -18.62 1.88
N LYS A 118 -2.60 -18.99 2.89
CA LYS A 118 -3.12 -19.62 4.12
C LYS A 118 -3.63 -18.58 5.11
N SER A 119 -3.31 -17.31 4.91
CA SER A 119 -3.80 -16.22 5.72
C SER A 119 -5.24 -15.86 5.35
N VAL A 120 -6.05 -15.56 6.36
CA VAL A 120 -7.41 -15.03 6.19
C VAL A 120 -7.39 -13.61 5.64
N ILE A 121 -6.29 -12.90 5.87
CA ILE A 121 -6.17 -11.46 5.69
C ILE A 121 -6.27 -11.02 4.22
N VAL A 122 -5.86 -11.84 3.26
CA VAL A 122 -6.02 -11.52 1.82
C VAL A 122 -7.42 -11.86 1.27
N ARG A 123 -8.35 -12.25 2.14
CA ARG A 123 -9.73 -12.65 1.78
C ARG A 123 -10.81 -11.73 2.35
N ASP A 124 -10.43 -10.83 3.26
CA ASP A 124 -11.27 -9.70 3.70
C ASP A 124 -11.29 -8.62 2.62
#